data_AF-A0A7C3N4T7-F1
#
_entry.id   AF-A0A7C3N4T7-F1
#
_cell.length_a   1.000
_cell.length_b   1.000
_cell.length_c   1.000
_cell.angle_alpha   90.00
_cell.angle_beta   90.00
_cell.angle_gamma   90.00
#
_symmetry.space_group_name_H-M   'P 1'
#
loop_
_entity.id
_entity.type
_entity.pdbx_description
1 polymer ?
#
loop_
_entity_poly.entity_id
_entity_poly.type
_entity_poly.pdbx_seq_one_letter_code
_entity_poly.pdbx_strand_id
1 'polypeptide(L)'
;MSEHNVGRIASFFVAVMVLCFVLGASSNAFDGIVVRLQPIRVYTTNDVIRFEYSSSSPVTLAFSKNDTSLVFQSLQETSDVTRGAVDVRAVNLTSGIYHFAISLVSESSVSINVTLINGDPPAAHRLEMLDLPAKAMVQLEGDVYYDAAVYMPVSLNYVYTPVMPLWGILIYAVVLAIFTAASFMDTKYYKSKVKRWRIFETAAVLIRYYFYAAWSIFILLSIGTVGLLILQRIFGMNYIFYVGDLLLALGFGLAMAVAYGLSKWRGLYDDIDED
;
A
#
# COMPACT_ATOMS: atom_id res chain seq x y z
N MET A 1 19.23 71.06 51.19
CA MET A 1 19.02 70.13 50.06
C MET A 1 17.58 69.65 50.16
N SER A 2 16.69 70.08 49.27
CA SER A 2 15.25 69.91 49.45
C SER A 2 14.82 68.45 49.28
N GLU A 3 13.89 68.00 50.13
CA GLU A 3 13.28 66.67 50.09
C GLU A 3 12.74 66.30 48.70
N HIS A 4 12.48 67.30 47.86
CA HIS A 4 12.02 67.17 46.49
C HIS A 4 13.03 66.48 45.54
N ASN A 5 14.34 66.50 45.85
CA ASN A 5 15.37 65.82 45.04
C ASN A 5 15.56 64.35 45.41
N VAL A 6 15.28 63.97 46.67
CA VAL A 6 15.44 62.58 47.12
C VAL A 6 14.36 61.69 46.49
N GLY A 7 13.12 62.20 46.37
CA GLY A 7 12.04 61.48 45.70
C GLY A 7 12.29 61.22 44.20
N ARG A 8 12.94 62.17 43.51
CA ARG A 8 13.28 62.02 42.07
C ARG A 8 14.38 60.99 41.85
N ILE A 9 15.40 60.95 42.69
CA ILE A 9 16.48 59.96 42.61
C ILE A 9 15.94 58.55 42.94
N ALA A 10 15.10 58.43 43.97
CA ALA A 10 14.46 57.16 44.30
C ALA A 10 13.56 56.65 43.15
N SER A 11 12.75 57.52 42.53
CA SER A 11 11.92 57.14 41.39
C SER A 11 12.72 56.72 40.15
N PHE A 12 13.90 57.33 39.93
CA PHE A 12 14.79 56.95 38.83
C PHE A 12 15.42 55.58 39.07
N PHE A 13 15.88 55.29 40.28
CA PHE A 13 16.42 53.97 40.63
C PHE A 13 15.36 52.86 40.57
N VAL A 14 14.13 53.14 41.01
CA VAL A 14 13.02 52.18 40.87
C VAL A 14 12.68 51.95 39.39
N ALA A 15 12.63 52.99 38.57
CA ALA A 15 12.38 52.85 37.13
C ALA A 15 13.49 52.06 36.43
N VAL A 16 14.76 52.29 36.77
CA VAL A 16 15.90 51.53 36.23
C VAL A 16 15.89 50.08 36.73
N MET A 17 15.55 49.81 38.00
CA MET A 17 15.37 48.44 38.49
C MET A 17 14.23 47.73 37.78
N VAL A 18 13.08 48.38 37.58
CA VAL A 18 11.96 47.79 36.83
C VAL A 18 12.36 47.55 35.38
N LEU A 19 13.09 48.47 34.74
CA LEU A 19 13.59 48.27 33.38
C LEU A 19 14.59 47.10 33.31
N CYS A 20 15.52 46.99 34.26
CA CYS A 20 16.46 45.87 34.35
C CYS A 20 15.75 44.54 34.69
N PHE A 21 14.67 44.56 35.46
CA PHE A 21 13.88 43.37 35.77
C PHE A 21 13.02 42.93 34.58
N VAL A 22 12.45 43.89 33.83
CA VAL A 22 11.68 43.62 32.60
C VAL A 22 12.60 43.15 31.47
N LEU A 23 13.81 43.72 31.34
CA LEU A 23 14.82 43.28 30.38
C LEU A 23 15.53 41.98 30.82
N GLY A 24 15.60 41.70 32.12
CA GLY A 24 16.13 40.44 32.67
C GLY A 24 15.14 39.29 32.67
N ALA A 25 13.83 39.58 32.62
CA ALA A 25 12.75 38.59 32.59
C ALA A 25 12.40 38.11 31.18
N SER A 26 13.00 38.65 30.11
CA SER A 26 12.95 38.00 28.79
C SER A 26 13.92 36.82 28.79
N SER A 27 13.59 35.78 29.55
CA SER A 27 14.27 34.50 29.41
C SER A 27 14.07 34.02 27.96
N ASN A 28 15.17 33.82 27.24
CA ASN A 28 15.18 32.98 26.04
C ASN A 28 14.99 31.51 26.45
N ALA A 29 13.93 31.24 27.23
CA ALA A 29 13.57 29.89 27.58
C ALA A 29 12.97 29.28 26.31
N PHE A 30 13.66 28.28 25.77
CA PHE A 30 13.04 27.41 24.79
C PHE A 30 11.93 26.66 25.51
N ASP A 31 10.69 26.77 25.01
CA ASP A 31 9.62 25.93 25.50
C ASP A 31 9.93 24.47 25.08
N GLY A 32 9.93 23.58 26.06
CA GLY A 32 10.09 22.15 25.85
C GLY A 32 8.77 21.53 25.42
N ILE A 33 8.70 21.07 24.17
CA ILE A 33 7.52 20.41 23.61
C ILE A 33 7.85 18.93 23.41
N VAL A 34 7.06 18.05 24.02
CA VAL A 34 7.15 16.61 23.77
C VAL A 34 6.01 16.22 22.83
N VAL A 35 6.35 15.64 21.69
CA VAL A 35 5.37 15.14 20.74
C VAL A 35 5.48 13.62 20.67
N ARG A 36 4.37 12.94 20.96
CA ARG A 36 4.28 11.49 20.87
C ARG A 36 3.65 11.10 19.56
N LEU A 37 4.43 10.44 18.72
CA LEU A 37 4.01 9.90 17.45
C LEU A 37 3.15 8.66 17.67
N GLN A 38 2.26 8.38 16.71
CA GLN A 38 1.54 7.13 16.73
C GLN A 38 2.50 5.95 16.53
N PRO A 39 2.22 4.79 17.15
CA PRO A 39 2.91 3.53 16.87
C PRO A 39 3.16 3.28 15.39
N ILE A 40 4.43 3.15 14.99
CA ILE A 40 4.82 2.88 13.62
C ILE A 40 5.10 1.39 13.47
N ARG A 41 4.38 0.73 12.56
CA ARG A 41 4.62 -0.69 12.27
C ARG A 41 5.63 -0.83 11.14
N VAL A 42 6.70 -1.57 11.40
CA VAL A 42 7.74 -1.93 10.43
C VAL A 42 7.59 -3.42 10.10
N TYR A 43 7.71 -3.76 8.82
CA TYR A 43 7.50 -5.13 8.32
C TYR A 43 8.81 -5.82 7.96
N THR A 44 9.83 -5.04 7.56
CA THR A 44 11.13 -5.57 7.14
C THR A 44 12.28 -4.75 7.72
N THR A 45 13.47 -5.33 7.78
CA THR A 45 14.71 -4.61 8.14
C THR A 45 15.15 -3.60 7.08
N ASN A 46 14.50 -3.59 5.92
CA ASN A 46 14.77 -2.62 4.85
C ASN A 46 13.88 -1.38 4.96
N ASP A 47 12.84 -1.41 5.80
CA ASP A 47 11.96 -0.27 5.98
C ASP A 47 12.71 0.85 6.72
N VAL A 48 12.51 2.08 6.27
CA VAL A 48 13.17 3.25 6.82
C VAL A 48 12.12 4.26 7.24
N ILE A 49 12.15 4.68 8.49
CA ILE A 49 11.33 5.80 8.96
C ILE A 49 12.17 7.07 8.78
N ARG A 50 11.76 7.93 7.86
CA ARG A 50 12.47 9.16 7.52
C ARG A 50 11.73 10.37 8.07
N PHE A 51 12.46 11.16 8.86
CA PHE A 51 12.04 12.45 9.40
C PHE A 51 12.71 13.56 8.61
N GLU A 52 12.02 14.10 7.62
CA GLU A 52 12.51 15.24 6.83
C GLU A 52 12.14 16.53 7.55
N TYR A 53 13.10 17.43 7.76
CA TYR A 53 12.84 18.72 8.38
C TYR A 53 13.32 19.87 7.51
N SER A 54 12.62 21.00 7.59
CA SER A 54 12.96 22.24 6.90
C SER A 54 12.80 23.43 7.85
N SER A 55 13.81 24.30 7.88
CA SER A 55 13.84 25.50 8.72
C SER A 55 14.63 26.64 8.06
N SER A 56 14.27 27.87 8.37
CA SER A 56 15.02 29.07 7.94
C SER A 56 16.29 29.33 8.76
N SER A 57 16.45 28.65 9.89
CA SER A 57 17.64 28.72 10.75
C SER A 57 18.26 27.34 10.92
N PRO A 58 19.54 27.25 11.36
CA PRO A 58 20.15 25.97 11.70
C PRO A 58 19.29 25.17 12.68
N VAL A 59 19.26 23.85 12.48
CA VAL A 59 18.58 22.90 13.35
C VAL A 59 19.64 22.02 13.98
N THR A 60 19.65 21.93 15.30
CA THR A 60 20.49 21.00 16.05
C THR A 60 19.68 19.75 16.36
N LEU A 61 20.27 18.59 16.10
CA LEU A 61 19.64 17.28 16.30
C LEU A 61 20.38 16.51 17.40
N ALA A 62 19.61 15.86 18.26
CA ALA A 62 20.09 14.84 19.16
C ALA A 62 19.14 13.64 19.12
N PHE A 63 19.66 12.43 19.18
CA PHE A 63 18.84 11.22 19.19
C PHE A 63 19.32 10.27 20.27
N SER A 64 18.37 9.59 20.89
CA SER A 64 18.66 8.59 21.92
C SER A 64 19.03 7.26 21.26
N LYS A 65 20.28 6.83 21.43
CA LYS A 65 20.74 5.51 20.99
C LYS A 65 20.57 4.47 22.10
N ASN A 66 19.34 4.35 22.62
CA ASN A 66 19.04 3.41 23.71
C ASN A 66 18.90 1.97 23.21
N ASP A 67 18.31 1.77 22.02
CA ASP A 67 18.12 0.44 21.42
C ASP A 67 19.17 0.16 20.34
N THR A 68 19.92 -0.94 20.48
CA THR A 68 20.89 -1.39 19.46
C THR A 68 20.23 -1.87 18.16
N SER A 69 18.93 -2.14 18.22
CA SER A 69 18.12 -2.52 17.06
C SER A 69 17.67 -1.33 16.21
N LEU A 70 17.93 -0.09 16.64
CA LEU A 70 17.63 1.12 15.87
C LEU A 70 18.91 1.87 15.53
N VAL A 71 19.10 2.14 14.25
CA VAL A 71 20.24 2.90 13.71
C VAL A 71 19.72 4.21 13.15
N PHE A 72 20.30 5.31 13.63
CA PHE A 72 19.97 6.67 13.20
C PHE A 72 21.03 7.16 12.23
N GLN A 73 20.61 7.67 11.07
CA GLN A 73 21.47 8.31 10.09
C GLN A 73 20.93 9.71 9.81
N SER A 74 21.71 10.75 10.09
CA SER A 74 21.33 12.12 9.80
C SER A 74 22.03 12.62 8.54
N LEU A 75 21.25 13.20 7.63
CA LEU A 75 21.73 13.96 6.48
C LEU A 75 21.30 15.40 6.69
N GLN A 76 22.24 16.35 6.60
CA GLN A 76 21.95 17.77 6.71
C GLN A 76 22.57 18.48 5.52
N GLU A 77 21.75 19.22 4.79
CA GLU A 77 22.17 20.08 3.70
C GLU A 77 21.88 21.53 4.11
N THR A 78 22.97 22.30 4.28
CA THR A 78 22.86 23.69 4.71
C THR A 78 23.08 24.59 3.51
N SER A 79 22.01 25.26 3.07
CA SER A 79 22.00 26.32 2.05
C SER A 79 21.28 27.56 2.60
N ASP A 80 20.64 28.40 1.79
CA ASP A 80 19.79 29.53 2.27
C ASP A 80 18.59 29.08 3.13
N VAL A 81 18.21 27.81 3.00
CA VAL A 81 17.25 27.11 3.88
C VAL A 81 17.97 25.89 4.45
N THR A 82 17.85 25.67 5.75
CA THR A 82 18.37 24.45 6.39
C THR A 82 17.38 23.31 6.14
N ARG A 83 17.81 22.31 5.38
CA ARG A 83 17.05 21.09 5.14
C ARG A 83 17.85 19.89 5.63
N GLY A 84 17.15 18.89 6.13
CA GLY A 84 17.80 17.63 6.47
C GLY A 84 16.80 16.52 6.66
N ALA A 85 17.34 15.32 6.84
CA ALA A 85 16.59 14.13 7.11
C ALA A 85 17.27 13.33 8.23
N VAL A 86 16.46 12.72 9.10
CA VAL A 86 16.91 11.68 10.00
C VAL A 86 16.24 10.38 9.59
N ASP A 87 17.06 9.42 9.16
CA ASP A 87 16.62 8.07 8.83
C ASP A 87 16.78 7.19 10.07
N VAL A 88 15.67 6.62 10.53
CA VAL A 88 15.65 5.59 11.57
C VAL A 88 15.48 4.24 10.85
N ARG A 89 16.54 3.43 10.91
CA ARG A 89 16.62 2.11 10.31
C ARG A 89 16.57 1.06 11.38
N ALA A 90 15.73 0.05 11.17
CA ALA A 90 15.64 -1.06 12.07
C ALA A 90 16.61 -2.18 11.67
N VAL A 91 17.52 -2.56 12.56
CA VAL A 91 18.58 -3.53 12.31
C VAL A 91 18.47 -4.65 13.34
N ASN A 92 18.61 -5.91 12.92
CA ASN A 92 18.54 -7.08 13.82
C ASN A 92 17.28 -7.07 14.71
N LEU A 93 16.12 -6.84 14.11
CA LEU A 93 14.84 -6.83 14.82
C LEU A 93 14.44 -8.24 15.28
N THR A 94 13.95 -8.31 16.51
CA THR A 94 13.19 -9.44 17.08
C THR A 94 11.77 -8.97 17.34
N SER A 95 10.76 -9.87 17.33
CA SER A 95 9.38 -9.47 17.63
C SER A 95 9.31 -8.67 18.95
N GLY A 96 8.79 -7.45 18.91
CA GLY A 96 8.82 -6.54 20.04
C GLY A 96 8.49 -5.09 19.66
N ILE A 97 8.61 -4.23 20.68
CA ILE A 97 8.39 -2.79 20.60
C ILE A 97 9.73 -2.12 20.87
N TYR A 98 10.14 -1.22 20.00
CA TYR A 98 11.39 -0.49 20.08
C TYR A 98 11.10 1.00 20.22
N HIS A 99 11.72 1.65 21.19
CA HIS A 99 11.41 3.05 21.50
C HIS A 99 12.49 3.95 20.93
N PHE A 100 12.10 5.06 20.31
CA PHE A 100 13.03 6.09 19.87
C PHE A 100 12.62 7.47 20.37
N ALA A 101 13.64 8.31 20.57
CA ALA A 101 13.47 9.72 20.86
C ALA A 101 14.43 10.54 20.01
N ILE A 102 13.89 11.54 19.30
CA ILE A 102 14.65 12.51 18.49
C ILE A 102 14.34 13.90 19.03
N SER A 103 15.36 14.62 19.46
CA SER A 103 15.28 16.00 19.91
C SER A 103 15.77 16.95 18.82
N LEU A 104 14.98 17.99 18.55
CA LEU A 104 15.29 19.05 17.61
C LEU A 104 15.26 20.40 18.32
N VAL A 105 16.25 21.24 18.03
CA VAL A 105 16.32 22.61 18.54
C VAL A 105 16.55 23.56 17.37
N SER A 106 15.70 24.59 17.25
CA SER A 106 15.87 25.64 16.23
C SER A 106 15.34 26.98 16.72
N GLU A 107 15.96 28.07 16.24
CA GLU A 107 15.54 29.43 16.57
C GLU A 107 14.33 29.91 15.75
N SER A 108 14.07 29.30 14.60
CA SER A 108 12.90 29.55 13.75
C SER A 108 11.96 28.34 13.70
N SER A 109 10.77 28.53 13.14
CA SER A 109 9.77 27.47 13.01
C SER A 109 10.31 26.32 12.15
N VAL A 110 10.03 25.08 12.55
CA VAL A 110 10.50 23.87 11.87
C VAL A 110 9.30 23.08 11.38
N SER A 111 9.26 22.74 10.10
CA SER A 111 8.28 21.78 9.56
C SER A 111 8.95 20.42 9.45
N ILE A 112 8.30 19.39 9.99
CA ILE A 112 8.77 17.99 9.99
C ILE A 112 7.77 17.13 9.24
N ASN A 113 8.25 16.37 8.26
CA ASN A 113 7.50 15.39 7.51
C ASN A 113 8.01 13.99 7.89
N VAL A 114 7.13 13.17 8.45
CA VAL A 114 7.45 11.80 8.86
C VAL A 114 6.92 10.86 7.79
N THR A 115 7.83 10.10 7.16
CA THR A 115 7.51 9.16 6.09
C THR A 115 8.05 7.78 6.42
N LEU A 116 7.28 6.75 6.09
CA LEU A 116 7.71 5.36 6.11
C LEU A 116 8.04 4.94 4.68
N ILE A 117 9.28 4.57 4.43
CA ILE A 117 9.77 4.08 3.14
C ILE A 117 9.85 2.55 3.24
N ASN A 118 8.95 1.86 2.54
CA ASN A 118 8.84 0.39 2.56
C ASN A 118 9.34 -0.24 1.26
N GLY A 119 10.01 -1.38 1.39
CA GLY A 119 10.27 -2.32 0.29
C GLY A 119 11.21 -1.87 -0.83
N ASP A 120 11.24 -2.69 -1.89
CA ASP A 120 11.93 -2.44 -3.16
C ASP A 120 10.97 -2.81 -4.32
N PRO A 121 10.51 -1.87 -5.17
CA PRO A 121 10.88 -0.46 -5.20
C PRO A 121 10.35 0.33 -3.98
N PRO A 122 11.06 1.39 -3.55
CA PRO A 122 10.71 2.12 -2.33
C PRO A 122 9.37 2.85 -2.49
N ALA A 123 8.37 2.43 -1.70
CA ALA A 123 7.10 3.11 -1.57
C ALA A 123 7.13 4.00 -0.33
N ALA A 124 7.02 5.32 -0.52
CA ALA A 124 6.96 6.28 0.57
C ALA A 124 5.51 6.52 1.01
N HIS A 125 5.21 6.21 2.25
CA HIS A 125 3.92 6.47 2.90
C HIS A 125 4.10 7.58 3.91
N ARG A 126 3.43 8.71 3.71
CA ARG A 126 3.42 9.81 4.68
C ARG A 126 2.63 9.38 5.91
N LEU A 127 3.29 9.41 7.07
CA LEU A 127 2.69 9.09 8.36
C LEU A 127 2.11 10.35 8.99
N GLU A 128 2.91 11.41 9.08
CA GLU A 128 2.54 12.62 9.81
C GLU A 128 3.27 13.86 9.28
N MET A 129 2.70 15.04 9.50
CA MET A 129 3.39 16.31 9.30
C MET A 129 3.16 17.18 10.52
N LEU A 130 4.24 17.75 11.03
CA LEU A 130 4.27 18.53 12.25
C LEU A 130 4.90 19.88 11.95
N ASP A 131 4.20 20.95 12.30
CA ASP A 131 4.73 22.31 12.26
C ASP A 131 5.01 22.77 13.67
N LEU A 132 6.29 23.03 13.95
CA LEU A 132 6.79 23.36 15.27
C LEU A 132 7.04 24.87 15.36
N PRO A 133 6.67 25.50 16.50
CA PRO A 133 6.88 26.92 16.69
C PRO A 133 8.38 27.28 16.78
N ALA A 134 8.69 28.54 16.49
CA ALA A 134 10.03 29.08 16.67
C ALA A 134 10.45 29.08 18.14
N LYS A 135 11.76 28.95 18.40
CA LYS A 135 12.34 28.93 19.76
C LYS A 135 11.77 27.85 20.67
N ALA A 136 11.48 26.68 20.13
CA ALA A 136 11.08 25.51 20.90
C ALA A 136 12.16 24.41 20.83
N MET A 137 12.34 23.71 21.95
CA MET A 137 13.04 22.43 21.96
C MET A 137 11.98 21.35 21.85
N VAL A 138 12.03 20.55 20.79
CA VAL A 138 11.01 19.54 20.52
C VAL A 138 11.60 18.15 20.61
N GLN A 139 11.02 17.32 21.47
CA GLN A 139 11.35 15.90 21.61
C GLN A 139 10.23 15.07 20.96
N LEU A 140 10.54 14.46 19.82
CA LEU A 140 9.69 13.48 19.15
C LEU A 140 9.94 12.11 19.78
N GLU A 141 8.90 11.50 20.35
CA GLU A 141 8.92 10.14 20.89
C GLU A 141 8.05 9.23 20.03
N GLY A 142 8.51 8.01 19.76
CA GLY A 142 7.72 7.05 19.02
C GLY A 142 8.12 5.61 19.30
N ASP A 143 7.19 4.72 18.97
CA ASP A 143 7.32 3.28 19.14
C ASP A 143 7.34 2.61 17.77
N VAL A 144 8.36 1.79 17.52
CA VAL A 144 8.46 0.92 16.35
C VAL A 144 8.02 -0.48 16.75
N TYR A 145 6.92 -0.94 16.17
CA TYR A 145 6.41 -2.29 16.36
C TYR A 145 6.93 -3.17 15.24
N TYR A 146 7.66 -4.22 15.60
CA TYR A 146 8.03 -5.30 14.69
C TYR A 146 7.44 -6.60 15.21
N ASP A 147 6.79 -7.35 14.32
CA ASP A 147 6.33 -8.69 14.64
C ASP A 147 6.73 -9.64 13.51
N ALA A 148 7.70 -10.51 13.79
CA ALA A 148 8.17 -11.55 12.87
C ALA A 148 7.06 -12.56 12.51
N ALA A 149 6.01 -12.68 13.34
CA ALA A 149 4.86 -13.56 13.09
C ALA A 149 3.75 -12.87 12.27
N VAL A 150 3.77 -11.54 12.16
CA VAL A 150 2.88 -10.82 11.25
C VAL A 150 3.44 -11.03 9.84
N TYR A 151 2.81 -11.98 9.14
CA TYR A 151 2.81 -12.11 7.69
C TYR A 151 3.03 -10.74 7.06
N MET A 152 4.08 -10.61 6.23
CA MET A 152 4.24 -9.47 5.32
C MET A 152 2.86 -9.12 4.77
N PRO A 153 2.46 -7.83 4.72
CA PRO A 153 1.22 -7.46 4.07
C PRO A 153 1.28 -8.09 2.68
N VAL A 154 0.45 -9.10 2.46
CA VAL A 154 0.38 -9.79 1.18
C VAL A 154 -0.10 -8.72 0.23
N SER A 155 0.83 -8.08 -0.49
CA SER A 155 0.48 -7.08 -1.48
C SER A 155 -0.19 -7.86 -2.60
N LEU A 156 -1.52 -7.84 -2.60
CA LEU A 156 -2.32 -8.30 -3.71
C LEU A 156 -2.08 -7.32 -4.86
N ASN A 157 -1.03 -7.60 -5.63
CA ASN A 157 -0.77 -6.88 -6.87
C ASN A 157 -1.73 -7.45 -7.92
N TYR A 158 -2.73 -6.65 -8.26
CA TYR A 158 -3.71 -6.97 -9.30
C TYR A 158 -3.19 -6.53 -10.65
N VAL A 159 -3.05 -7.48 -11.56
CA VAL A 159 -2.75 -7.20 -12.97
C VAL A 159 -4.00 -7.47 -13.78
N TYR A 160 -4.54 -6.41 -14.39
CA TYR A 160 -5.76 -6.49 -15.21
C TYR A 160 -5.48 -6.93 -16.64
N THR A 161 -4.22 -6.89 -17.09
CA THR A 161 -3.84 -7.42 -18.40
C THR A 161 -3.78 -8.95 -18.34
N PRO A 162 -4.43 -9.66 -19.27
CA PRO A 162 -4.34 -11.11 -19.33
C PRO A 162 -2.90 -11.50 -19.72
N VAL A 163 -2.33 -12.43 -18.97
CA VAL A 163 -0.98 -12.97 -19.22
C VAL A 163 -1.06 -14.43 -19.65
N MET A 164 -2.13 -15.14 -19.28
CA MET A 164 -2.33 -16.56 -19.54
C MET A 164 -1.11 -17.41 -19.18
N PRO A 165 -0.91 -17.75 -17.89
CA PRO A 165 0.15 -18.66 -17.49
C PRO A 165 -0.04 -20.03 -18.17
N LEU A 166 1.06 -20.79 -18.30
CA LEU A 166 1.07 -22.07 -19.03
C LEU A 166 -0.05 -23.03 -18.57
N TRP A 167 -0.32 -23.10 -17.27
CA TRP A 167 -1.39 -23.94 -16.73
C TRP A 167 -2.78 -23.50 -17.20
N GLY A 168 -3.02 -22.19 -17.32
CA GLY A 168 -4.25 -21.64 -17.85
C GLY A 168 -4.43 -21.98 -19.32
N ILE A 169 -3.36 -21.83 -20.12
CA ILE A 169 -3.36 -22.21 -21.54
C ILE A 169 -3.69 -23.70 -21.71
N LEU A 170 -3.12 -24.57 -20.85
CA LEU A 170 -3.41 -26.00 -20.88
C LEU A 170 -4.89 -26.31 -20.63
N ILE A 171 -5.55 -25.59 -19.70
CA ILE A 171 -6.99 -25.74 -19.47
C ILE A 171 -7.77 -25.39 -20.74
N TYR A 172 -7.48 -24.26 -21.39
CA TYR A 172 -8.14 -23.89 -22.64
C TYR A 172 -7.93 -24.96 -23.71
N ALA A 173 -6.69 -25.41 -23.93
CA ALA A 173 -6.36 -26.38 -24.96
C ALA A 173 -7.10 -27.71 -24.75
N VAL A 174 -7.06 -28.26 -23.52
CA VAL A 174 -7.66 -29.55 -23.20
C VAL A 174 -9.18 -29.47 -23.26
N VAL A 175 -9.80 -28.47 -22.62
CA VAL A 175 -11.25 -28.37 -22.56
C VAL A 175 -11.82 -28.10 -23.96
N LEU A 176 -11.27 -27.15 -24.71
CA LEU A 176 -11.76 -26.88 -26.07
C LEU A 176 -11.58 -28.10 -26.98
N ALA A 177 -10.48 -28.85 -26.87
CA ALA A 177 -10.27 -30.06 -27.66
C ALA A 177 -11.33 -31.13 -27.36
N ILE A 178 -11.61 -31.40 -26.08
CA ILE A 178 -12.61 -32.40 -25.65
C ILE A 178 -14.01 -32.02 -26.16
N PHE A 179 -14.44 -30.78 -25.95
CA PHE A 179 -15.76 -30.33 -26.37
C PHE A 179 -15.89 -30.23 -27.90
N THR A 180 -14.81 -29.87 -28.60
CA THR A 180 -14.79 -29.89 -30.07
C THR A 180 -14.92 -31.32 -30.59
N ALA A 181 -14.16 -32.27 -30.04
CA ALA A 181 -14.26 -33.68 -30.44
C ALA A 181 -15.67 -34.24 -30.17
N ALA A 182 -16.25 -33.94 -29.00
CA ALA A 182 -17.60 -34.35 -28.66
C ALA A 182 -18.64 -33.75 -29.62
N SER A 183 -18.52 -32.47 -29.97
CA SER A 183 -19.42 -31.82 -30.93
C SER A 183 -19.37 -32.47 -32.33
N PHE A 184 -18.20 -32.93 -32.78
CA PHE A 184 -18.07 -33.63 -34.06
C PHE A 184 -18.70 -35.04 -34.02
N MET A 185 -18.56 -35.74 -32.90
CA MET A 185 -19.19 -37.05 -32.72
C MET A 185 -20.71 -36.93 -32.72
N ASP A 186 -21.25 -35.97 -31.96
CA ASP A 186 -22.69 -35.75 -31.87
C ASP A 186 -23.28 -35.28 -33.19
N THR A 187 -22.66 -34.32 -33.87
CA THR A 187 -23.13 -33.88 -35.20
C THR A 187 -23.13 -35.02 -36.21
N LYS A 188 -22.15 -35.94 -36.16
CA LYS A 188 -22.15 -37.14 -37.01
C LYS A 188 -23.28 -38.10 -36.65
N TYR A 189 -23.55 -38.28 -35.35
CA TYR A 189 -24.65 -39.11 -34.85
C TYR A 189 -26.01 -38.57 -35.30
N TYR A 190 -26.30 -37.29 -35.07
CA TYR A 190 -27.57 -36.68 -35.49
C TYR A 190 -27.76 -36.67 -37.01
N LYS A 191 -26.70 -36.40 -37.79
CA LYS A 191 -26.72 -36.53 -39.26
C LYS A 191 -27.11 -37.93 -39.74
N SER A 192 -26.85 -38.97 -38.95
CA SER A 192 -27.18 -40.35 -39.33
C SER A 192 -28.64 -40.71 -39.04
N LYS A 193 -29.29 -40.03 -38.09
CA LYS A 193 -30.69 -40.23 -37.71
C LYS A 193 -31.67 -39.37 -38.51
N VAL A 194 -31.33 -38.10 -38.75
CA VAL A 194 -32.27 -37.14 -39.34
C VAL A 194 -32.14 -37.13 -40.87
N LYS A 195 -33.27 -37.30 -41.57
CA LYS A 195 -33.32 -37.43 -43.04
C LYS A 195 -32.85 -36.17 -43.80
N ARG A 196 -32.90 -34.99 -43.18
CA ARG A 196 -32.50 -33.70 -43.76
C ARG A 196 -31.80 -32.84 -42.71
N TRP A 197 -30.48 -32.98 -42.61
CA TRP A 197 -29.68 -32.19 -41.70
C TRP A 197 -29.21 -30.88 -42.34
N ARG A 198 -29.51 -29.73 -41.71
CA ARG A 198 -29.10 -28.41 -42.21
C ARG A 198 -27.80 -27.92 -41.56
N ILE A 199 -27.14 -26.97 -42.22
CA ILE A 199 -25.92 -26.35 -41.70
C ILE A 199 -26.21 -25.63 -40.36
N PHE A 200 -27.39 -25.02 -40.23
CA PHE A 200 -27.81 -24.34 -39.00
C PHE A 200 -27.92 -25.26 -37.78
N GLU A 201 -28.35 -26.51 -37.95
CA GLU A 201 -28.40 -27.50 -36.87
C GLU A 201 -26.98 -27.89 -36.42
N THR A 202 -26.04 -28.02 -37.37
CA THR A 202 -24.61 -28.23 -37.05
C THR A 202 -24.06 -27.07 -36.20
N ALA A 203 -24.38 -25.83 -36.59
CA ALA A 203 -23.96 -24.64 -35.86
C ALA A 203 -24.57 -24.58 -34.46
N ALA A 204 -25.84 -24.97 -34.30
CA ALA A 204 -26.52 -25.02 -33.02
C ALA A 204 -25.83 -26.00 -32.05
N VAL A 205 -25.51 -27.22 -32.51
CA VAL A 205 -24.75 -28.21 -31.72
C VAL A 205 -23.39 -27.64 -31.32
N LEU A 206 -22.64 -27.06 -32.27
CA LEU A 206 -21.34 -26.44 -31.96
C LEU A 206 -21.48 -25.36 -30.89
N ILE A 207 -22.43 -24.44 -31.02
CA ILE A 207 -22.67 -23.35 -30.05
C ILE A 207 -22.99 -23.92 -28.67
N ARG A 208 -23.79 -24.99 -28.58
CA ARG A 208 -24.11 -25.68 -27.31
C ARG A 208 -22.84 -26.24 -26.65
N TYR A 209 -21.99 -26.93 -27.40
CA TYR A 209 -20.74 -27.48 -26.87
C TYR A 209 -19.74 -26.40 -26.47
N TYR A 210 -19.56 -25.35 -27.28
CA TYR A 210 -18.68 -24.23 -26.94
C TYR A 210 -19.19 -23.41 -25.75
N PHE A 211 -20.51 -23.33 -25.55
CA PHE A 211 -21.10 -22.74 -24.35
C PHE A 211 -20.69 -23.52 -23.09
N TYR A 212 -20.83 -24.85 -23.09
CA TYR A 212 -20.41 -25.68 -21.97
C TYR A 212 -18.89 -25.66 -21.76
N ALA A 213 -18.11 -25.63 -22.85
CA ALA A 213 -16.66 -25.50 -22.77
C ALA A 213 -16.24 -24.19 -22.10
N ALA A 214 -16.84 -23.06 -22.49
CA ALA A 214 -16.52 -21.75 -21.96
C ALA A 214 -16.78 -21.65 -20.44
N TRP A 215 -17.92 -22.16 -19.97
CA TRP A 215 -18.23 -22.20 -18.54
C TRP A 215 -17.32 -23.16 -17.77
N SER A 216 -16.99 -24.31 -18.35
CA SER A 216 -16.06 -25.27 -17.73
C SER A 216 -14.67 -24.64 -17.55
N ILE A 217 -14.18 -23.91 -18.55
CA ILE A 217 -12.91 -23.17 -18.47
C ILE A 217 -12.97 -22.12 -17.38
N PHE A 218 -14.04 -21.32 -17.32
CA PHE A 218 -14.20 -20.30 -16.28
C PHE A 218 -14.18 -20.89 -14.87
N ILE A 219 -14.89 -22.01 -14.66
CA ILE A 219 -14.91 -22.70 -13.36
C ILE A 219 -13.53 -23.24 -12.99
N LEU A 220 -12.84 -23.91 -13.92
CA LEU A 220 -11.52 -24.49 -13.65
C LEU A 220 -10.47 -23.42 -13.36
N LEU A 221 -10.48 -22.32 -14.11
CA LEU A 221 -9.60 -21.17 -13.84
C LEU A 221 -9.94 -20.55 -12.48
N SER A 222 -11.21 -20.39 -12.13
CA SER A 222 -11.63 -19.87 -10.83
C SER A 222 -11.13 -20.74 -9.68
N ILE A 223 -11.24 -22.07 -9.79
CA ILE A 223 -10.74 -23.02 -8.79
C ILE A 223 -9.21 -22.93 -8.68
N GLY A 224 -8.50 -22.93 -9.81
CA GLY A 224 -7.04 -22.80 -9.82
C GLY A 224 -6.56 -21.51 -9.17
N THR A 225 -7.21 -20.39 -9.49
CA THR A 225 -6.92 -19.07 -8.93
C THR A 225 -7.20 -19.00 -7.43
N VAL A 226 -8.33 -19.55 -6.94
CA VAL A 226 -8.61 -19.63 -5.50
C VAL A 226 -7.61 -20.54 -4.78
N GLY A 227 -7.23 -21.66 -5.38
CA GLY A 227 -6.21 -22.56 -4.85
C GLY A 227 -4.86 -21.85 -4.68
N LEU A 228 -4.44 -21.05 -5.66
CA LEU A 228 -3.22 -20.25 -5.59
C LEU A 228 -3.30 -19.19 -4.48
N LEU A 229 -4.44 -18.53 -4.30
CA LEU A 229 -4.65 -17.59 -3.18
C LEU A 229 -4.53 -18.27 -1.81
N ILE A 230 -5.08 -19.48 -1.66
CA ILE A 230 -4.96 -20.26 -0.42
C ILE A 230 -3.50 -20.64 -0.16
N LEU A 231 -2.79 -21.12 -1.18
CA LEU A 231 -1.37 -21.46 -1.07
C LEU A 231 -0.52 -20.23 -0.74
N GLN A 232 -0.83 -19.09 -1.34
CA GLN A 232 -0.19 -17.81 -1.02
C GLN A 232 -0.31 -17.48 0.47
N ARG A 233 -1.51 -17.67 1.04
CA ARG A 233 -1.78 -17.41 2.44
C ARG A 233 -1.04 -18.37 3.38
N ILE A 234 -0.93 -19.64 3.01
CA ILE A 234 -0.28 -20.66 3.84
C ILE A 234 1.25 -20.49 3.83
N PHE A 235 1.84 -20.29 2.65
CA PHE A 235 3.29 -20.33 2.47
C PHE A 235 3.95 -18.94 2.47
N GLY A 236 3.19 -17.86 2.56
CA GLY A 236 3.73 -16.49 2.57
C GLY A 236 4.47 -16.10 1.28
N MET A 237 4.18 -16.78 0.17
CA MET A 237 4.78 -16.46 -1.13
C MET A 237 4.15 -15.19 -1.71
N ASN A 238 4.94 -14.38 -2.42
CA ASN A 238 4.40 -13.26 -3.20
C ASN A 238 3.90 -13.79 -4.55
N TYR A 239 2.59 -13.95 -4.69
CA TYR A 239 1.97 -14.32 -5.97
C TYR A 239 1.27 -13.11 -6.57
N ILE A 240 1.54 -12.83 -7.85
CA ILE A 240 0.87 -11.78 -8.61
C ILE A 240 -0.48 -12.31 -9.09
N PHE A 241 -1.55 -11.59 -8.76
CA PHE A 241 -2.89 -12.01 -9.12
C PHE A 241 -3.29 -11.44 -10.48
N TYR A 242 -3.40 -12.31 -11.48
CA TYR A 242 -3.83 -11.94 -12.83
C TYR A 242 -5.35 -11.97 -12.95
N VAL A 243 -6.01 -10.87 -12.53
CA VAL A 243 -7.47 -10.70 -12.68
C VAL A 243 -7.87 -10.81 -14.16
N GLY A 244 -7.01 -10.36 -15.07
CA GLY A 244 -7.24 -10.36 -16.51
C GLY A 244 -7.60 -11.75 -17.07
N ASP A 245 -7.02 -12.83 -16.54
CA ASP A 245 -7.27 -14.18 -17.04
C ASP A 245 -8.70 -14.66 -16.72
N LEU A 246 -9.19 -14.33 -15.51
CA LEU A 246 -10.58 -14.62 -15.11
C LEU A 246 -11.57 -13.75 -15.87
N LEU A 247 -11.25 -12.46 -16.09
CA LEU A 247 -12.08 -11.56 -16.87
C LEU A 247 -12.21 -12.00 -18.32
N LEU A 248 -11.12 -12.50 -18.92
CA LEU A 248 -11.16 -13.04 -20.27
C LEU A 248 -12.02 -14.30 -20.35
N ALA A 249 -11.86 -15.23 -19.40
CA ALA A 249 -12.67 -16.44 -19.33
C ALA A 249 -14.16 -16.12 -19.15
N LEU A 250 -14.47 -15.16 -18.27
CA LEU A 250 -15.82 -14.66 -18.06
C LEU A 250 -16.38 -14.01 -19.33
N GLY A 251 -15.59 -13.16 -20.00
CA GLY A 251 -15.98 -12.51 -21.25
C GLY A 251 -16.27 -13.52 -22.35
N PHE A 252 -15.44 -14.55 -22.49
CA PHE A 252 -15.68 -15.65 -23.42
C PHE A 252 -16.97 -16.44 -23.07
N GLY A 253 -17.17 -16.75 -21.78
CA GLY A 253 -18.39 -17.39 -21.28
C GLY A 253 -19.65 -16.58 -21.59
N LEU A 254 -19.62 -15.26 -21.34
CA LEU A 254 -20.73 -14.35 -21.64
C LEU A 254 -21.01 -14.26 -23.14
N ALA A 255 -19.97 -14.17 -23.98
CA ALA A 255 -20.15 -14.15 -25.43
C ALA A 255 -20.83 -15.43 -25.94
N MET A 256 -20.41 -16.58 -25.42
CA MET A 256 -21.06 -17.86 -25.74
C MET A 256 -22.46 -17.98 -25.15
N ALA A 257 -22.72 -17.42 -23.97
CA ALA A 257 -24.06 -17.37 -23.37
C ALA A 257 -25.05 -16.58 -24.24
N VAL A 258 -24.60 -15.46 -24.80
CA VAL A 258 -25.39 -14.68 -25.77
C VAL A 258 -25.64 -15.49 -27.03
N ALA A 259 -24.62 -16.12 -27.60
CA ALA A 259 -24.77 -16.96 -28.79
C ALA A 259 -25.75 -18.13 -28.57
N TYR A 260 -25.64 -18.81 -27.43
CA TYR A 260 -26.53 -19.90 -27.04
C TYR A 260 -27.96 -19.41 -26.81
N GLY A 261 -28.14 -18.30 -26.09
CA GLY A 261 -29.44 -17.69 -25.83
C GLY A 261 -30.15 -17.25 -27.11
N LEU A 262 -29.43 -16.61 -28.04
CA LEU A 262 -29.95 -16.25 -29.36
C LEU A 262 -30.31 -17.49 -30.18
N SER A 263 -29.50 -18.54 -30.10
CA SER A 263 -29.77 -19.80 -30.80
C SER A 263 -31.05 -20.44 -30.27
N LYS A 264 -31.21 -20.48 -28.95
CA LYS A 264 -32.41 -21.00 -28.28
C LYS A 264 -33.65 -20.18 -28.57
N TRP A 265 -33.55 -18.85 -28.55
CA TRP A 265 -34.68 -17.97 -28.87
C TRP A 265 -35.20 -18.17 -30.31
N ARG A 266 -34.31 -18.53 -31.24
CA ARG A 266 -34.69 -18.84 -32.63
C ARG A 266 -35.24 -20.25 -32.85
N GLY A 267 -35.38 -21.07 -31.80
CA GLY A 267 -35.85 -22.46 -31.93
C GLY A 267 -34.85 -23.38 -32.63
N LEU A 268 -33.56 -23.02 -32.69
CA LEU A 268 -32.54 -23.83 -33.37
C LEU A 268 -32.26 -25.18 -32.69
N TYR A 269 -32.83 -25.39 -31.51
CA TYR A 269 -32.68 -26.61 -30.72
C TYR A 269 -33.91 -27.51 -30.76
N ASP A 270 -35.01 -27.08 -31.38
CA ASP A 270 -36.28 -27.83 -31.34
C ASP A 270 -36.12 -29.21 -32.00
N ASP A 271 -35.50 -29.26 -33.19
CA ASP A 271 -35.20 -30.53 -33.89
C ASP A 271 -34.10 -31.38 -33.22
N ILE A 272 -33.34 -30.81 -32.27
CA ILE A 272 -32.21 -31.46 -31.59
C ILE A 272 -32.63 -32.03 -30.24
N ASP A 273 -33.60 -31.40 -29.56
CA ASP A 273 -34.07 -31.78 -28.23
C ASP A 273 -35.34 -32.67 -28.27
N GLU A 274 -35.94 -32.90 -29.45
CA GLU A 274 -37.09 -33.80 -29.66
C GLU A 274 -36.75 -35.31 -29.74
N ASP A 275 -35.46 -35.67 -29.67
CA ASP A 275 -34.92 -37.05 -29.68
C ASP A 275 -34.60 -37.57 -28.27
#